data_AF-A0A4S8MTN5-F1
#
_entry.id   AF-A0A4S8MTN5-F1
#
_cell.length_a   1.000
_cell.length_b   1.000
_cell.length_c   1.000
_cell.angle_alpha   90.00
_cell.angle_beta   90.00
_cell.angle_gamma   90.00
#
_symmetry.space_group_name_H-M   'P 1'
#
loop_
_entity.id
_entity.type
_entity.pdbx_description
1 polymer ?
#
loop_
_entity_poly.entity_id
_entity_poly.type
_entity_poly.pdbx_seq_one_letter_code
_entity_poly.pdbx_strand_id
1 'polypeptide(L)'
;MSEPVTAGKVKTSIPGLEISEAALKATQNDKLPQAKKRAPTFDKEEPENLERYIAELEDIFEANNVEPEESKIYMALKYMEYRTRLYHVPDAKEAAGSWEAFKKLLRKAYPESVGDERGSLIRLIEIVSKHSPIVLGQRGKVVKYIREFTIECNKLTAQPVMISNQQAVALFLRAL
;
A
#
# COMPACT_ATOMS: atom_id res chain seq x y z
N MET A 1 -20.05 21.13 37.31
CA MET A 1 -20.55 20.03 36.45
C MET A 1 -20.23 20.46 35.04
N SER A 2 -19.34 19.81 34.29
CA SER A 2 -19.07 18.37 34.19
C SER A 2 -17.60 18.16 33.83
N GLU A 3 -16.93 17.20 34.46
CA GLU A 3 -15.58 16.77 34.08
C GLU A 3 -15.61 16.15 32.67
N PRO A 4 -14.59 16.38 31.83
CA PRO A 4 -14.51 15.71 30.54
C PRO A 4 -14.27 14.22 30.81
N VAL A 5 -15.22 13.38 30.39
CA VAL A 5 -15.07 11.93 30.38
C VAL A 5 -13.84 11.61 29.54
N THR A 6 -12.73 11.29 30.19
CA THR A 6 -11.57 10.69 29.57
C THR A 6 -12.03 9.38 28.94
N ALA A 7 -12.26 9.39 27.62
CA ALA A 7 -12.59 8.18 26.87
C ALA A 7 -11.49 7.15 27.14
N GLY A 8 -11.82 6.12 27.93
CA GLY A 8 -10.86 5.12 28.35
C GLY A 8 -10.26 4.41 27.14
N LYS A 9 -8.94 4.49 26.98
CA LYS A 9 -8.23 3.69 25.99
C LYS A 9 -8.15 2.24 26.48
N VAL A 10 -8.42 1.31 25.57
CA VAL A 10 -8.35 -0.14 25.82
C VAL A 10 -7.20 -0.76 25.03
N LYS A 11 -6.52 -1.72 25.66
CA LYS A 11 -5.48 -2.52 25.02
C LYS A 11 -6.08 -3.39 23.93
N THR A 12 -5.40 -3.47 22.79
CA THR A 12 -5.84 -4.28 21.66
C THR A 12 -5.06 -5.59 21.57
N SER A 13 -5.43 -6.46 20.61
CA SER A 13 -4.65 -7.64 20.26
C SER A 13 -3.28 -7.33 19.64
N ILE A 14 -3.02 -6.06 19.30
CA ILE A 14 -1.75 -5.61 18.72
C ILE A 14 -0.90 -5.04 19.85
N PRO A 15 0.28 -5.62 20.14
CA PRO A 15 1.13 -5.17 21.23
C PRO A 15 1.48 -3.69 21.11
N GLY A 16 1.27 -2.95 22.21
CA GLY A 16 1.61 -1.53 22.29
C GLY A 16 0.62 -0.57 21.62
N LEU A 17 -0.49 -1.06 21.05
CA LEU A 17 -1.54 -0.22 20.48
C LEU A 17 -2.77 -0.19 21.39
N GLU A 18 -3.23 1.02 21.71
CA GLU A 18 -4.42 1.30 22.52
C GLU A 18 -5.37 2.21 21.73
N ILE A 19 -6.65 1.84 21.68
CA ILE A 19 -7.71 2.58 20.99
C ILE A 19 -8.91 2.75 21.92
N SER A 20 -9.84 3.64 21.59
CA SER A 20 -11.09 3.81 22.35
C SER A 20 -11.97 2.54 22.31
N GLU A 21 -12.78 2.34 23.35
CA GLU A 21 -13.70 1.19 23.42
C GLU A 21 -14.72 1.20 22.26
N ALA A 22 -15.19 2.39 21.86
CA ALA A 22 -16.06 2.58 20.72
C ALA A 22 -15.41 2.12 19.41
N ALA A 23 -14.12 2.46 19.21
CA ALA A 23 -13.37 2.00 18.05
C ALA A 23 -13.20 0.47 18.06
N LEU A 24 -12.87 -0.12 19.21
CA LEU A 24 -12.73 -1.59 19.28
C LEU A 24 -14.04 -2.31 18.93
N LYS A 25 -15.20 -1.82 19.39
CA LYS A 25 -16.52 -2.39 19.05
C LYS A 25 -16.83 -2.30 17.56
N ALA A 26 -16.49 -1.19 16.91
CA ALA A 26 -16.72 -1.02 15.47
C ALA A 26 -15.95 -2.05 14.61
N THR A 27 -14.87 -2.62 15.15
CA THR A 27 -14.04 -3.62 14.45
C THR A 27 -14.55 -5.06 14.59
N GLN A 28 -15.56 -5.31 15.45
CA GLN A 28 -16.15 -6.63 15.72
C GLN A 28 -17.36 -6.93 14.82
N ASN A 29 -17.45 -6.30 13.66
CA ASN A 29 -18.51 -6.51 12.69
C ASN A 29 -18.24 -7.79 11.87
N ASP A 30 -19.19 -8.73 11.86
CA ASP A 30 -19.11 -10.00 11.13
C ASP A 30 -18.95 -9.84 9.60
N LYS A 31 -19.33 -8.69 9.05
CA LYS A 31 -19.17 -8.36 7.63
C LYS A 31 -17.74 -7.97 7.25
N LEU A 32 -16.90 -7.63 8.24
CA LEU A 32 -15.51 -7.27 7.99
C LEU A 32 -14.66 -8.52 7.69
N PRO A 33 -13.73 -8.43 6.72
CA PRO A 33 -12.85 -9.55 6.41
C PRO A 33 -12.06 -10.03 7.62
N GLN A 34 -12.09 -11.33 7.87
CA GLN A 34 -11.21 -11.92 8.86
C GLN A 34 -9.81 -12.04 8.26
N ALA A 35 -8.79 -11.65 9.04
CA ALA A 35 -7.39 -11.52 8.61
C ALA A 35 -6.81 -12.74 7.88
N LYS A 36 -7.38 -13.94 8.06
CA LYS A 36 -6.87 -15.20 7.50
C LYS A 36 -7.57 -15.70 6.22
N LYS A 37 -8.67 -15.08 5.78
CA LYS A 37 -9.49 -15.64 4.69
C LYS A 37 -9.79 -14.69 3.53
N ARG A 38 -9.94 -13.38 3.78
CA ARG A 38 -10.38 -12.41 2.76
C ARG A 38 -9.85 -10.99 2.98
N ALA A 39 -9.00 -10.78 3.97
CA ALA A 39 -8.48 -9.46 4.24
C ALA A 39 -7.38 -9.12 3.24
N PRO A 40 -7.28 -7.85 2.80
CA PRO A 40 -6.10 -7.37 2.10
C PRO A 40 -4.88 -7.56 3.01
N THR A 41 -3.71 -7.83 2.45
CA THR A 41 -2.49 -8.01 3.24
C THR A 41 -1.38 -7.13 2.69
N PHE A 42 -0.55 -6.61 3.59
CA PHE A 42 0.63 -5.83 3.23
C PHE A 42 1.87 -6.39 3.91
N ASP A 43 2.93 -6.52 3.12
CA ASP A 43 4.26 -6.94 3.53
C ASP A 43 5.26 -5.83 3.15
N LYS A 44 6.09 -5.43 4.10
CA LYS A 44 7.13 -4.41 3.90
C LYS A 44 8.17 -4.81 2.85
N GLU A 45 8.33 -6.11 2.58
CA GLU A 45 9.26 -6.62 1.57
C GLU A 45 8.68 -6.49 0.15
N GLU A 46 7.38 -6.23 0.01
CA GLU A 46 6.69 -5.94 -1.25
C GLU A 46 6.08 -4.53 -1.21
N PRO A 47 6.91 -3.47 -1.07
CA PRO A 47 6.43 -2.11 -0.91
C PRO A 47 5.49 -1.70 -2.04
N GLU A 48 5.70 -2.13 -3.28
CA GLU A 48 4.88 -1.81 -4.45
C GLU A 48 3.37 -2.11 -4.30
N ASN A 49 2.99 -2.94 -3.33
CA ASN A 49 1.62 -3.29 -3.02
C ASN A 49 0.92 -2.31 -2.06
N LEU A 50 1.62 -1.31 -1.50
CA LEU A 50 1.05 -0.40 -0.49
C LEU A 50 -0.19 0.36 -0.99
N GLU A 51 -0.13 1.00 -2.16
CA GLU A 51 -1.26 1.80 -2.66
C GLU A 51 -2.48 0.92 -2.96
N ARG A 52 -2.25 -0.26 -3.54
CA ARG A 52 -3.32 -1.26 -3.74
C ARG A 52 -3.93 -1.66 -2.40
N TYR A 53 -3.09 -1.92 -1.39
CA TYR A 53 -3.54 -2.27 -0.05
C TYR A 53 -4.36 -1.15 0.60
N ILE A 54 -3.92 0.10 0.53
CA ILE A 54 -4.65 1.26 1.06
C ILE A 54 -6.01 1.41 0.35
N ALA A 55 -6.06 1.29 -0.97
CA ALA A 55 -7.30 1.37 -1.73
C ALA A 55 -8.29 0.25 -1.33
N GLU A 56 -7.83 -0.99 -1.23
CA GLU A 56 -8.66 -2.13 -0.78
C GLU A 56 -9.22 -1.91 0.64
N LEU A 57 -8.44 -1.28 1.54
CA LEU A 57 -8.93 -0.91 2.87
C LEU A 57 -10.05 0.14 2.81
N GLU A 58 -9.89 1.17 1.98
CA GLU A 58 -10.88 2.25 1.84
C GLU A 58 -12.21 1.70 1.32
N ASP A 59 -12.18 0.85 0.29
CA ASP A 59 -13.35 0.16 -0.22
C ASP A 59 -14.06 -0.66 0.88
N ILE A 60 -13.29 -1.38 1.72
CA ILE A 60 -13.83 -2.15 2.85
C ILE A 60 -14.47 -1.24 3.89
N PHE A 61 -13.81 -0.13 4.24
CA PHE A 61 -14.31 0.79 5.27
C PHE A 61 -15.59 1.50 4.82
N GLU A 62 -15.64 1.92 3.56
CA GLU A 62 -16.84 2.54 2.95
C GLU A 62 -17.99 1.53 2.87
N ALA A 63 -17.75 0.32 2.37
CA ALA A 63 -18.77 -0.71 2.25
C ALA A 63 -19.38 -1.15 3.59
N ASN A 64 -18.66 -0.95 4.70
CA ASN A 64 -19.07 -1.38 6.04
C ASN A 64 -19.38 -0.23 7.01
N ASN A 65 -19.35 1.02 6.55
CA ASN A 65 -19.55 2.24 7.36
C ASN A 65 -18.69 2.26 8.64
N VAL A 66 -17.38 2.02 8.48
CA VAL A 66 -16.44 2.11 9.59
C VAL A 66 -16.15 3.59 9.88
N GLU A 67 -16.90 4.17 10.81
CA GLU A 67 -16.79 5.59 11.17
C GLU A 67 -15.52 5.94 11.96
N PRO A 68 -15.16 5.25 13.07
CA PRO A 68 -14.08 5.73 13.92
C PRO A 68 -12.72 5.54 13.25
N GLU A 69 -11.96 6.62 13.09
CA GLU A 69 -10.64 6.58 12.42
C GLU A 69 -9.64 5.66 13.12
N GLU A 70 -9.67 5.57 14.45
CA GLU A 70 -8.88 4.62 15.22
C GLU A 70 -9.16 3.15 14.83
N SER A 71 -10.41 2.85 14.43
CA SER A 71 -10.78 1.51 13.95
C SER A 71 -10.11 1.21 12.62
N LYS A 72 -10.05 2.20 11.72
CA LYS A 72 -9.39 2.09 10.42
C LYS A 72 -7.90 1.80 10.59
N ILE A 73 -7.24 2.53 11.49
CA ILE A 73 -5.82 2.32 11.83
C ILE A 73 -5.60 0.94 12.44
N TYR A 74 -6.42 0.55 13.42
CA TYR A 74 -6.33 -0.76 14.05
C TYR A 74 -6.50 -1.90 13.03
N MET A 75 -7.48 -1.78 12.14
CA MET A 75 -7.75 -2.77 11.10
C MET A 75 -6.63 -2.85 10.07
N ALA A 76 -6.09 -1.71 9.62
CA ALA A 76 -4.93 -1.68 8.75
C ALA A 76 -3.78 -2.48 9.37
N LEU A 77 -3.38 -2.14 10.59
CA LEU A 77 -2.34 -2.88 11.29
C LEU A 77 -2.68 -4.37 11.44
N LYS A 78 -3.94 -4.71 11.75
CA LYS A 78 -4.42 -6.10 11.91
C LYS A 78 -4.34 -6.93 10.61
N TYR A 79 -4.35 -6.28 9.46
CA TYR A 79 -4.31 -6.91 8.15
C TYR A 79 -2.90 -6.99 7.56
N MET A 80 -1.95 -6.24 8.09
CA MET A 80 -0.52 -6.41 7.78
C MET A 80 0.04 -7.74 8.30
N GLU A 81 1.08 -8.22 7.62
CA GLU A 81 1.95 -9.31 8.10
C GLU A 81 2.52 -8.98 9.49
N TYR A 82 2.80 -10.00 10.30
CA TYR A 82 3.11 -9.80 11.73
C TYR A 82 4.31 -8.89 11.97
N ARG A 83 5.41 -9.07 11.23
CA ARG A 83 6.62 -8.23 11.37
C ARG A 83 6.38 -6.84 10.82
N THR A 84 5.68 -6.74 9.69
CA THR A 84 5.30 -5.45 9.09
C THR A 84 4.42 -4.63 10.03
N ARG A 85 3.44 -5.26 10.69
CA ARG A 85 2.60 -4.62 11.70
C ARG A 85 3.40 -4.02 12.84
N LEU A 86 4.30 -4.78 13.45
CA LEU A 86 5.09 -4.31 14.58
C LEU A 86 5.97 -3.11 14.21
N TYR A 87 6.45 -3.06 12.97
CA TYR A 87 7.21 -1.96 12.44
C TYR A 87 6.40 -0.65 12.37
N HIS A 88 5.09 -0.72 12.11
CA HIS A 88 4.19 0.45 11.97
C HIS A 88 3.37 0.81 13.22
N VAL A 89 3.52 0.09 14.34
CA VAL A 89 2.89 0.49 15.61
C VAL A 89 3.32 1.89 16.06
N PRO A 90 4.60 2.31 15.95
CA PRO A 90 5.02 3.69 16.23
C PRO A 90 4.29 4.71 15.35
N ASP A 91 4.15 4.44 14.05
CA ASP A 91 3.47 5.35 13.11
C ASP A 91 1.99 5.54 13.48
N ALA A 92 1.31 4.48 13.93
CA ALA A 92 -0.06 4.58 14.41
C ALA A 92 -0.20 5.43 15.67
N LYS A 93 0.83 5.47 16.53
CA LYS A 93 0.86 6.36 17.70
C LYS A 93 1.10 7.80 17.29
N GLU A 94 2.04 8.02 16.36
CA GLU A 94 2.35 9.35 15.83
C GLU A 94 1.15 9.97 15.10
N ALA A 95 0.38 9.14 14.38
CA ALA A 95 -0.84 9.57 13.71
C ALA A 95 -1.95 10.05 14.67
N ALA A 96 -1.83 9.78 15.98
CA ALA A 96 -2.73 10.25 17.04
C ALA A 96 -4.23 9.98 16.74
N GLY A 97 -4.53 8.86 16.10
CA GLY A 97 -5.91 8.46 15.75
C GLY A 97 -6.42 8.99 14.40
N SER A 98 -5.61 9.76 13.66
CA SER A 98 -5.98 10.23 12.31
C SER A 98 -5.61 9.22 11.23
N TRP A 99 -6.61 8.75 10.47
CA TRP A 99 -6.38 7.81 9.36
C TRP A 99 -5.56 8.47 8.24
N GLU A 100 -5.80 9.74 7.96
CA GLU A 100 -5.07 10.48 6.93
C GLU A 100 -3.60 10.68 7.31
N ALA A 101 -3.31 11.02 8.58
CA ALA A 101 -1.94 11.14 9.06
C ALA A 101 -1.21 9.80 8.99
N PHE A 102 -1.87 8.70 9.35
CA PHE A 102 -1.31 7.37 9.25
C PHE A 102 -0.98 6.97 7.81
N LYS A 103 -1.88 7.23 6.83
CA LYS A 103 -1.59 7.02 5.40
C LYS A 103 -0.36 7.80 4.93
N LYS A 104 -0.19 9.05 5.37
CA LYS A 104 0.99 9.87 5.04
C LYS A 104 2.28 9.26 5.61
N LEU A 105 2.26 8.77 6.84
CA LEU A 105 3.40 8.10 7.46
C LEU A 105 3.76 6.80 6.73
N LEU A 106 2.77 5.98 6.36
CA LEU A 106 3.00 4.77 5.56
C LEU A 106 3.66 5.09 4.22
N ARG A 107 3.13 6.06 3.47
CA ARG A 107 3.72 6.50 2.19
C ARG A 107 5.14 7.04 2.34
N LYS A 108 5.41 7.75 3.45
CA LYS A 108 6.75 8.25 3.77
C LYS A 108 7.72 7.11 4.09
N ALA A 109 7.26 6.03 4.72
CA ALA A 109 8.08 4.86 5.02
C ALA A 109 8.44 4.06 3.75
N TYR A 110 7.59 4.12 2.72
CA TYR A 110 7.78 3.40 1.46
C TYR A 110 7.68 4.34 0.25
N PRO A 111 8.69 5.20 0.01
CA PRO A 111 8.66 6.13 -1.11
C PRO A 111 8.55 5.42 -2.46
N GLU A 112 9.08 4.19 -2.58
CA GLU A 112 9.01 3.39 -3.81
C GLU A 112 7.63 2.74 -4.06
N SER A 113 6.78 2.71 -3.03
CA SER A 113 5.44 2.11 -3.10
C SER A 113 4.36 3.06 -3.56
N VAL A 114 4.55 4.35 -3.32
CA VAL A 114 3.72 5.40 -3.88
C VAL A 114 3.94 5.22 -5.36
N GLY A 115 2.97 4.58 -6.03
CA GLY A 115 3.04 4.35 -7.46
C GLY A 115 3.31 5.72 -8.03
N ASP A 116 4.55 5.93 -8.48
CA ASP A 116 4.99 7.24 -8.90
C ASP A 116 3.98 7.59 -9.99
N GLU A 117 3.08 8.55 -9.74
CA GLU A 117 2.03 8.88 -10.71
C GLU A 117 2.70 9.25 -12.05
N ARG A 118 3.98 9.64 -11.95
CA ARG A 118 4.93 9.99 -13.00
C ARG A 118 5.82 8.83 -13.47
N GLY A 119 5.74 7.66 -12.85
CA GLY A 119 6.56 6.48 -13.16
C GLY A 119 8.01 6.61 -12.71
N SER A 120 8.71 5.48 -12.66
CA SER A 120 10.10 5.39 -12.18
C SER A 120 11.03 4.78 -13.23
N LEU A 121 12.17 5.45 -13.48
CA LEU A 121 13.22 4.92 -14.34
C LEU A 121 13.83 3.64 -13.76
N ILE A 122 13.92 3.55 -12.42
CA ILE A 122 14.40 2.35 -11.72
C ILE A 122 13.45 1.18 -11.99
N ARG A 123 12.14 1.42 -11.88
CA ARG A 123 11.11 0.41 -12.19
C ARG A 123 11.14 -0.04 -13.64
N LEU A 124 11.42 0.86 -14.60
CA LEU A 124 11.67 0.46 -15.99
C LEU A 124 12.87 -0.47 -16.13
N ILE A 125 13.98 -0.18 -15.43
CA ILE A 125 15.18 -1.02 -15.43
C ILE A 125 14.90 -2.39 -14.80
N GLU A 126 14.11 -2.45 -13.73
CA GLU A 126 13.67 -3.69 -13.11
C GLU A 126 12.79 -4.53 -14.04
N ILE A 127 11.82 -3.91 -14.73
CA ILE A 127 10.99 -4.60 -15.73
C ILE A 127 11.87 -5.18 -16.83
N VAL A 128 12.83 -4.41 -17.36
CA VAL A 128 13.81 -4.90 -18.34
C VAL A 128 14.59 -6.09 -17.78
N SER A 129 15.10 -5.99 -16.56
CA SER A 129 15.94 -7.03 -15.94
C SER A 129 15.15 -8.31 -15.64
N LYS A 130 13.90 -8.18 -15.19
CA LYS A 130 12.98 -9.30 -14.91
C LYS A 130 12.64 -10.12 -16.14
N HIS A 131 12.53 -9.47 -17.30
CA HIS A 131 12.18 -10.15 -18.55
C HIS A 131 13.40 -10.52 -19.39
N SER A 132 14.56 -9.92 -19.17
CA SER A 132 15.78 -10.24 -19.93
C SER A 132 16.38 -11.62 -19.57
N PRO A 133 16.99 -12.35 -20.53
CA PRO A 133 16.79 -12.19 -21.96
C PRO A 133 15.46 -12.81 -22.40
N ILE A 134 14.84 -12.24 -23.43
CA ILE A 134 13.69 -12.84 -24.12
C ILE A 134 14.21 -13.52 -25.39
N VAL A 135 14.20 -14.85 -25.41
CA VAL A 135 14.72 -15.63 -26.55
C VAL A 135 13.63 -15.93 -27.59
N LEU A 136 14.06 -16.30 -28.80
CA LEU A 136 13.17 -16.66 -29.91
C LEU A 136 12.14 -17.72 -29.50
N GLY A 137 10.88 -17.51 -29.91
CA GLY A 137 9.77 -18.42 -29.60
C GLY A 137 9.00 -18.08 -28.31
N GLN A 138 9.50 -17.20 -27.44
CA GLN A 138 8.84 -16.81 -26.18
C GLN A 138 7.76 -15.73 -26.35
N ARG A 139 6.80 -15.94 -27.27
CA ARG A 139 5.75 -14.94 -27.60
C ARG A 139 4.99 -14.44 -26.39
N GLY A 140 4.62 -15.32 -25.46
CA GLY A 140 3.92 -14.93 -24.23
C GLY A 140 4.74 -13.99 -23.33
N LYS A 141 6.07 -14.22 -23.25
CA LYS A 141 6.99 -13.36 -22.49
C LYS A 141 7.14 -11.99 -23.13
N VAL A 142 7.26 -11.92 -24.46
CA VAL A 142 7.31 -10.67 -25.24
C VAL A 142 6.04 -9.83 -24.99
N VAL A 143 4.85 -10.42 -25.09
CA VAL A 143 3.59 -9.68 -24.89
C VAL A 143 3.48 -9.13 -23.46
N LYS A 144 3.86 -9.92 -22.46
CA LYS A 144 3.85 -9.48 -21.05
C LYS A 144 4.86 -8.34 -20.82
N TYR A 145 6.06 -8.47 -21.39
CA TYR A 145 7.11 -7.46 -21.31
C TYR A 145 6.68 -6.13 -21.94
N ILE A 146 6.15 -6.15 -23.18
CA ILE A 146 5.62 -4.95 -23.85
C ILE A 146 4.60 -4.26 -22.96
N ARG A 147 3.63 -5.01 -22.42
CA ARG A 147 2.56 -4.44 -21.59
C ARG A 147 3.11 -3.78 -20.33
N GLU A 148 3.96 -4.48 -19.57
CA GLU A 148 4.54 -3.94 -18.33
C GLU A 148 5.42 -2.71 -18.62
N PHE A 149 6.27 -2.76 -19.65
CA PHE A 149 7.15 -1.66 -20.04
C PHE A 149 6.35 -0.43 -20.50
N THR A 150 5.34 -0.61 -21.35
CA THR A 150 4.52 0.50 -21.87
C THR A 150 3.75 1.21 -20.76
N ILE A 151 3.18 0.47 -19.79
CA ILE A 151 2.46 1.08 -18.66
C ILE A 151 3.37 2.03 -17.89
N GLU A 152 4.58 1.58 -17.55
CA GLU A 152 5.50 2.39 -16.77
C GLU A 152 6.11 3.53 -17.59
N CYS A 153 6.47 3.27 -18.85
CA CYS A 153 6.99 4.28 -19.77
C CYS A 153 5.98 5.40 -20.02
N ASN A 154 4.69 5.08 -20.15
CA ASN A 154 3.64 6.08 -20.36
C ASN A 154 3.58 7.12 -19.24
N LYS A 155 3.78 6.68 -17.99
CA LYS A 155 3.84 7.58 -16.83
C LYS A 155 5.01 8.57 -16.95
N LEU A 156 6.20 8.08 -17.34
CA LEU A 156 7.41 8.90 -17.50
C LEU A 156 7.37 9.85 -18.70
N THR A 157 6.51 9.56 -19.68
CA THR A 157 6.27 10.44 -20.83
C THR A 157 5.13 11.44 -20.62
N ALA A 158 4.36 11.30 -19.53
CA ALA A 158 3.39 12.32 -19.13
C ALA A 158 4.10 13.60 -18.68
N GLN A 159 3.45 14.76 -18.77
CA GLN A 159 4.10 16.01 -18.38
C GLN A 159 4.29 16.11 -16.85
N PRO A 160 5.47 16.56 -16.37
CA PRO A 160 6.67 16.89 -17.15
C PRO A 160 7.40 15.63 -17.63
N VAL A 161 7.86 15.64 -18.87
CA VAL A 161 8.52 14.48 -19.50
C VAL A 161 9.83 14.16 -18.79
N MET A 162 9.94 12.93 -18.28
CA MET A 162 11.10 12.44 -17.50
C MET A 162 12.03 11.53 -18.31
N ILE A 163 11.56 11.00 -19.44
CA ILE A 163 12.36 10.16 -20.34
C ILE A 163 12.12 10.54 -21.79
N SER A 164 13.21 10.61 -22.58
CA SER A 164 13.10 10.79 -24.03
C SER A 164 12.72 9.47 -24.73
N ASN A 165 12.04 9.56 -25.87
CA ASN A 165 11.72 8.37 -26.68
C ASN A 165 12.97 7.55 -27.05
N GLN A 166 14.11 8.21 -27.30
CA GLN A 166 15.36 7.54 -27.61
C GLN A 166 15.86 6.69 -26.42
N GLN A 167 15.81 7.23 -25.20
CA GLN A 167 16.18 6.48 -23.99
C GLN A 167 15.22 5.34 -23.71
N ALA A 168 13.91 5.54 -23.90
CA ALA A 168 12.91 4.51 -23.73
C ALA A 168 13.14 3.32 -24.69
N VAL A 169 13.38 3.60 -25.98
CA VAL A 169 13.68 2.55 -26.97
C VAL A 169 14.99 1.83 -26.62
N ALA A 170 16.04 2.57 -26.25
CA ALA A 170 17.31 1.97 -25.87
C ALA A 170 17.19 1.04 -24.65
N LEU A 171 16.38 1.39 -23.65
CA LEU A 171 16.08 0.52 -22.51
C LEU A 171 15.24 -0.69 -22.91
N PHE A 172 14.22 -0.48 -23.75
CA PHE A 172 13.34 -1.55 -24.22
C PHE A 172 14.11 -2.67 -24.93
N LEU A 173 15.08 -2.29 -25.77
CA LEU A 173 15.88 -3.24 -26.54
C LEU A 173 16.85 -4.07 -25.68
N ARG A 174 17.12 -3.72 -24.42
CA ARG A 174 18.03 -4.49 -23.55
C ARG A 174 17.44 -5.81 -23.04
N ALA A 175 16.12 -6.00 -23.15
CA ALA A 175 15.48 -7.26 -22.78
C ALA A 175 15.37 -8.25 -23.93
N LEU A 176 15.64 -7.81 -25.17
CA LEU A 176 15.55 -8.59 -26.41
C LEU A 176 16.94 -9.05 -26.85
#